data_AF-A0A358UB45-F1
#
_entry.id   AF-A0A358UB45-F1
#
_cell.length_a   1.000
_cell.length_b   1.000
_cell.length_c   1.000
_cell.angle_alpha   90.00
_cell.angle_beta   90.00
_cell.angle_gamma   90.00
#
_symmetry.space_group_name_H-M   'P 1'
#
loop_
_entity.id
_entity.type
_entity.pdbx_description
1 polymer ?
#
loop_
_entity_poly.entity_id
_entity_poly.type
_entity_poly.pdbx_seq_one_letter_code
_entity_poly.pdbx_strand_id
1 'polypeptide(L)'
;MSKKNKFKTSIGDQTLRILTLLMAISVVVLMVWMGWEMFHAARPSIQKFGFGFITGRVWDPVKEQFGALPFIYGTIVTSLIALLLAAPIGLGVAIFLNEMAISKVRTVVGFLV
;
A
#
# COMPACT_ATOMS: atom_id res chain seq x y z
N MET A 1 -34.79 -1.97 -42.30
CA MET A 1 -34.16 -0.65 -42.01
C MET A 1 -34.52 -0.24 -40.59
N SER A 2 -33.71 -0.63 -39.59
CA SER A 2 -33.98 -0.35 -38.17
C SER A 2 -33.22 0.91 -37.74
N LYS A 3 -33.96 1.97 -37.39
CA LYS A 3 -33.43 3.26 -36.96
C LYS A 3 -32.73 3.09 -35.60
N LYS A 4 -31.41 3.26 -35.60
CA LYS A 4 -30.59 3.35 -34.37
C LYS A 4 -30.98 4.62 -33.61
N ASN A 5 -31.78 4.48 -32.56
CA ASN A 5 -32.01 5.54 -31.59
C ASN A 5 -30.69 5.82 -30.87
N LYS A 6 -30.14 7.01 -31.14
CA LYS A 6 -28.99 7.56 -30.44
C LYS A 6 -29.33 7.62 -28.95
N PHE A 7 -28.57 6.88 -28.13
CA PHE A 7 -28.49 7.09 -26.69
C PHE A 7 -28.27 8.58 -26.43
N LYS A 8 -29.34 9.29 -26.03
CA LYS A 8 -29.22 10.57 -25.34
C LYS A 8 -28.55 10.19 -24.03
N THR A 9 -27.25 10.42 -23.90
CA THR A 9 -26.55 10.31 -22.61
C THR A 9 -27.35 11.14 -21.61
N SER A 10 -27.90 10.48 -20.59
CA SER A 10 -28.63 11.18 -19.53
C SER A 10 -27.67 12.19 -18.91
N ILE A 11 -28.16 13.39 -18.58
CA ILE A 11 -27.33 14.43 -17.94
C ILE A 11 -26.63 13.85 -16.70
N GLY A 12 -27.31 12.95 -15.98
CA GLY A 12 -26.73 12.20 -14.86
C GLY A 12 -25.51 11.35 -15.23
N ASP A 13 -25.55 10.64 -16.35
CA ASP A 13 -24.43 9.77 -16.78
C ASP A 13 -23.19 10.61 -17.15
N GLN A 14 -23.39 11.77 -17.75
CA GLN A 14 -22.30 12.67 -18.12
C GLN A 14 -21.67 13.32 -16.88
N THR A 15 -22.48 13.77 -15.93
CA THR A 15 -21.99 14.33 -14.66
C THR A 15 -21.23 13.29 -13.85
N LEU A 16 -21.77 12.08 -13.72
CA LEU A 16 -21.08 10.98 -13.03
C LEU A 16 -19.75 10.64 -13.69
N ARG A 17 -19.73 10.52 -15.02
CA ARG A 17 -18.49 10.22 -15.75
C ARG A 17 -17.40 11.28 -15.55
N ILE A 18 -17.76 12.57 -15.58
CA ILE A 18 -16.81 13.66 -15.33
C ILE A 18 -16.32 13.64 -13.89
N LEU A 19 -17.22 13.41 -12.92
CA LEU A 19 -16.84 13.32 -11.51
C LEU A 19 -15.86 12.18 -11.24
N THR A 20 -16.14 10.98 -11.76
CA THR A 20 -15.23 9.83 -11.61
C THR A 20 -13.89 10.09 -12.29
N LEU A 21 -13.88 10.75 -13.46
CA LEU A 21 -12.66 11.10 -14.17
C LEU A 21 -11.83 12.14 -13.40
N LEU A 22 -12.48 13.14 -12.80
CA LEU A 22 -11.81 14.12 -11.93
C LEU A 22 -11.20 13.45 -10.69
N MET A 23 -11.90 12.49 -10.08
CA MET A 23 -11.36 11.72 -8.95
C MET A 23 -10.19 10.84 -9.36
N ALA A 24 -10.26 10.20 -10.53
CA ALA A 24 -9.14 9.41 -11.04
C ALA A 24 -7.91 10.29 -11.32
N ILE A 25 -8.10 11.46 -11.94
CA ILE A 25 -7.04 12.42 -12.20
C ILE A 25 -6.47 12.97 -10.89
N SER A 26 -7.31 13.29 -9.91
CA SER A 26 -6.84 13.84 -8.63
C SER A 26 -5.93 12.85 -7.90
N VAL A 27 -6.25 11.55 -7.91
CA VAL A 27 -5.38 10.51 -7.34
C VAL A 27 -4.01 10.48 -8.03
N VAL A 28 -3.98 10.53 -9.37
CA VAL A 28 -2.73 10.54 -10.13
C VAL A 28 -1.92 11.81 -9.83
N VAL A 29 -2.58 12.98 -9.80
CA VAL A 29 -1.94 14.26 -9.47
C VAL A 29 -1.35 14.23 -8.07
N LEU A 30 -2.10 13.73 -7.08
CA LEU A 30 -1.61 13.59 -5.71
C LEU A 30 -0.41 12.66 -5.64
N MET A 31 -0.44 11.53 -6.34
CA MET A 31 0.68 10.60 -6.38
C MET A 31 1.95 11.25 -6.94
N VAL A 32 1.83 12.00 -8.05
CA VAL A 32 2.96 12.74 -8.64
C VAL A 32 3.44 13.84 -7.70
N TRP A 33 2.51 14.58 -7.08
CA TRP A 33 2.82 15.65 -6.13
C TRP A 33 3.58 15.12 -4.91
N MET A 34 3.12 14.01 -4.32
CA MET A 34 3.81 13.35 -3.21
C MET A 34 5.21 12.90 -3.61
N GLY A 35 5.37 12.33 -4.81
CA GLY A 35 6.68 11.94 -5.33
C GLY A 35 7.63 13.14 -5.49
N TRP A 36 7.10 14.27 -5.98
CA TRP A 36 7.86 15.52 -6.10
C TRP A 36 8.32 16.04 -4.74
N GLU A 37 7.39 16.14 -3.79
CA GLU A 37 7.67 16.64 -2.44
C GLU A 37 8.71 15.77 -1.73
N MET A 38 8.55 14.43 -1.85
CA MET A 38 9.50 13.47 -1.30
C MET A 38 10.89 13.65 -1.90
N PHE A 39 11.00 13.85 -3.21
CA PHE A 39 12.28 14.08 -3.86
C PHE A 39 12.90 15.42 -3.45
N HIS A 40 12.10 16.49 -3.35
CA HIS A 40 12.58 17.80 -2.92
C HIS A 40 13.15 17.75 -1.50
N ALA A 41 12.41 17.13 -0.57
CA ALA A 41 12.85 16.94 0.82
C ALA A 41 14.08 16.02 0.94
N ALA A 42 14.24 15.04 0.05
CA ALA A 42 15.35 14.10 0.09
C ALA A 42 16.68 14.66 -0.46
N ARG A 43 16.66 15.72 -1.29
CA ARG A 43 17.87 16.32 -1.89
C ARG A 43 19.03 16.60 -0.92
N PRO A 44 18.84 17.33 0.21
CA PRO A 44 19.94 17.63 1.13
C PRO A 44 20.54 16.37 1.77
N SER A 45 19.71 15.36 2.06
CA SER A 45 20.16 14.07 2.59
C SER A 45 20.95 13.28 1.53
N ILE A 46 20.49 13.26 0.28
CA ILE A 46 21.21 12.59 -0.81
C ILE A 46 22.58 13.23 -1.05
N GLN A 47 22.68 14.57 -0.97
CA GLN A 47 23.95 15.28 -1.14
C GLN A 47 24.94 15.05 0.01
N LYS A 48 24.46 14.99 1.27
CA LYS A 48 25.32 14.75 2.44
C LYS A 48 25.77 13.29 2.57
N PHE A 49 24.92 12.32 2.26
CA PHE A 49 25.21 10.89 2.51
C PHE A 49 25.54 10.07 1.26
N GLY A 50 25.12 10.50 0.07
CA GLY A 50 25.39 9.82 -1.19
C GLY A 50 25.10 8.30 -1.14
N PHE A 51 25.95 7.51 -1.80
CA PHE A 51 25.90 6.04 -1.73
C PHE A 51 26.21 5.48 -0.33
N GLY A 52 26.87 6.25 0.53
CA GLY A 52 27.14 5.90 1.93
C GLY A 52 25.89 5.86 2.82
N PHE A 53 24.78 6.44 2.37
CA PHE A 53 23.48 6.33 3.04
C PHE A 53 23.03 4.87 3.19
N ILE A 54 23.22 4.05 2.14
CA ILE A 54 22.73 2.66 2.10
C ILE A 54 23.55 1.76 3.04
N THR A 55 24.86 1.98 3.11
CA THR A 55 25.77 1.20 3.96
C THR A 55 25.93 1.78 5.37
N GLY A 56 25.42 2.99 5.61
CA GLY A 56 25.45 3.68 6.90
C GLY A 56 24.73 2.90 7.99
N ARG A 57 25.46 2.57 9.06
CA ARG A 57 24.96 1.76 10.19
C ARG A 57 24.37 2.58 11.33
N VAL A 58 24.59 3.89 11.33
CA VAL A 58 24.20 4.78 12.43
C VAL A 58 23.06 5.66 11.96
N TRP A 59 22.02 5.72 12.78
CA TRP A 59 20.97 6.72 12.68
C TRP A 59 20.99 7.59 13.93
N ASP A 60 21.58 8.78 13.82
CA ASP A 60 21.67 9.79 14.87
C ASP A 60 21.10 11.12 14.34
N PRO A 61 19.83 11.43 14.62
CA PRO A 61 19.20 12.68 14.16
C PRO A 61 19.76 13.93 14.85
N VAL A 62 20.45 13.78 16.00
CA VAL A 62 21.04 14.90 16.74
C VAL A 62 22.36 15.32 16.09
N LYS A 63 23.17 14.36 15.64
CA LYS A 63 24.43 14.61 14.91
C LYS A 63 24.26 14.70 13.39
N GLU A 64 23.00 14.76 12.92
CA GLU A 64 22.65 14.70 11.51
C GLU A 64 23.32 13.52 10.79
N GLN A 65 23.41 12.33 11.38
CA GLN A 65 23.93 11.13 10.72
C GLN A 65 22.78 10.21 10.37
N PHE A 66 22.49 10.06 9.08
CA PHE A 66 21.37 9.26 8.61
C PHE A 66 21.87 8.07 7.81
N GLY A 67 21.75 6.87 8.36
CA GLY A 67 22.03 5.59 7.69
C GLY A 67 20.75 4.78 7.45
N ALA A 68 20.63 4.19 6.27
CA ALA A 68 19.47 3.38 5.89
C ALA A 68 19.51 1.95 6.44
N LEU A 69 20.71 1.43 6.74
CA LEU A 69 20.90 0.02 7.09
C LEU A 69 20.08 -0.42 8.33
N PRO A 70 19.98 0.39 9.42
CA PRO A 70 19.13 0.05 10.56
C PRO A 70 17.64 -0.10 10.19
N PHE A 71 17.14 0.73 9.26
CA PHE A 71 15.76 0.63 8.79
C PHE A 71 15.54 -0.61 7.94
N ILE A 72 16.44 -0.88 6.99
CA ILE A 72 16.38 -2.07 6.14
C ILE A 72 16.40 -3.33 7.00
N TYR A 73 17.34 -3.41 7.95
CA TYR A 73 17.45 -4.52 8.88
C TYR A 73 16.18 -4.65 9.74
N GLY A 74 15.68 -3.55 10.30
CA GLY A 74 14.45 -3.52 11.08
C GLY A 74 13.26 -4.04 10.30
N THR A 75 13.04 -3.58 9.06
CA THR A 75 11.92 -4.05 8.21
C THR A 75 12.05 -5.52 7.86
N ILE A 76 13.23 -5.99 7.48
CA ILE A 76 13.44 -7.40 7.12
C ILE A 76 13.18 -8.29 8.34
N VAL A 77 13.81 -7.99 9.48
CA VAL A 77 13.66 -8.80 10.70
C VAL A 77 12.22 -8.78 11.20
N THR A 78 11.58 -7.61 11.25
CA THR A 78 10.18 -7.52 11.69
C THR A 78 9.24 -8.25 10.73
N SER A 79 9.41 -8.12 9.41
CA SER A 79 8.60 -8.87 8.44
C SER A 79 8.80 -10.38 8.55
N LEU A 80 10.03 -10.83 8.80
CA LEU A 80 10.34 -12.25 8.94
C LEU A 80 9.72 -12.83 10.21
N ILE A 81 9.83 -12.12 11.35
CA ILE A 81 9.18 -12.48 12.59
C ILE A 81 7.66 -12.50 12.41
N ALA A 82 7.09 -11.50 11.73
CA ALA A 82 5.67 -11.43 11.44
C ALA A 82 5.21 -12.66 10.61
N LEU A 83 5.96 -13.04 9.57
CA LEU A 83 5.67 -14.23 8.77
C LEU A 83 5.79 -15.52 9.58
N LEU A 84 6.83 -15.65 10.40
CA LEU A 84 7.05 -16.82 11.26
C LEU A 84 5.93 -17.02 12.27
N LEU A 85 5.32 -15.94 12.76
CA LEU A 85 4.17 -16.01 13.68
C LEU A 85 2.85 -16.18 12.92
N ALA A 86 2.65 -15.43 11.84
CA ALA A 86 1.39 -15.43 11.10
C ALA A 86 1.16 -16.73 10.34
N ALA A 87 2.21 -17.37 9.79
CA ALA A 87 2.10 -18.60 9.03
C ALA A 87 1.51 -19.79 9.83
N PRO A 88 2.05 -20.16 11.01
CA PRO A 88 1.48 -21.27 11.79
C PRO A 88 0.08 -20.95 12.33
N ILE A 89 -0.17 -19.70 12.72
CA ILE A 89 -1.50 -19.27 13.19
C ILE A 89 -2.52 -19.34 12.06
N GLY A 90 -2.19 -18.79 10.88
CA GLY A 90 -3.06 -18.83 9.70
C GLY A 90 -3.36 -20.26 9.25
N LEU A 91 -2.35 -21.14 9.26
CA LEU A 91 -2.54 -22.55 8.96
C LEU A 91 -3.44 -23.23 9.99
N GLY A 92 -3.25 -22.96 11.28
CA GLY A 92 -4.09 -23.50 12.36
C GLY A 92 -5.55 -23.08 12.22
N VAL A 93 -5.79 -21.80 11.89
CA VAL A 93 -7.15 -21.29 11.64
C VAL A 93 -7.77 -21.95 10.41
N ALA A 94 -7.01 -22.12 9.32
CA ALA A 94 -7.49 -22.79 8.12
C ALA A 94 -7.90 -24.24 8.37
N ILE A 95 -7.10 -25.01 9.10
CA ILE A 95 -7.41 -26.40 9.47
C ILE A 95 -8.66 -26.45 10.35
N PHE A 96 -8.74 -25.61 11.38
CA PHE A 96 -9.91 -25.55 12.28
C PHE A 96 -11.20 -25.25 11.52
N LEU A 97 -11.17 -24.29 10.59
CA LEU A 97 -12.34 -23.90 9.79
C LEU A 97 -12.79 -25.02 8.83
N ASN A 98 -11.87 -25.85 8.35
CA ASN A 98 -12.18 -26.92 7.41
C ASN A 98 -12.67 -28.20 8.12
N GLU A 99 -12.06 -28.56 9.25
CA GLU A 99 -12.32 -29.84 9.91
C GLU A 99 -13.29 -29.77 11.08
N MET A 100 -13.30 -28.67 11.84
CA MET A 100 -13.96 -28.62 13.15
C MET A 100 -15.03 -27.53 13.29
N ALA A 101 -15.07 -26.53 12.40
CA ALA A 101 -15.96 -25.38 12.58
C ALA A 101 -17.43 -25.68 12.25
N ILE A 102 -18.32 -25.28 13.16
CA ILE A 102 -19.78 -25.28 12.96
C ILE A 102 -20.12 -24.30 11.82
N SER A 103 -21.13 -24.65 11.00
CA SER A 103 -21.49 -23.93 9.76
C SER A 103 -21.58 -22.40 9.90
N LYS A 104 -22.06 -21.88 11.03
CA LYS A 104 -22.14 -20.42 11.29
C LYS A 104 -20.77 -19.75 11.46
N VAL A 105 -19.82 -20.40 12.13
CA VAL A 105 -18.47 -19.86 12.36
C VAL A 105 -17.67 -19.89 11.06
N ARG A 106 -17.80 -20.97 10.28
CA ARG A 106 -17.15 -21.10 8.97
C ARG A 106 -17.54 -19.97 8.02
N THR A 107 -18.83 -19.62 7.93
CA THR A 107 -19.31 -18.58 7.01
C THR A 107 -18.84 -17.19 7.40
N VAL A 108 -18.78 -16.87 8.70
CA VAL A 108 -18.38 -15.53 9.16
C VAL A 108 -16.86 -15.37 9.15
N VAL A 109 -16.13 -16.33 9.71
CA VAL A 109 -14.67 -16.23 9.86
C VAL A 109 -13.95 -16.57 8.56
N GLY A 110 -14.47 -17.50 7.76
CA GLY A 110 -13.89 -17.83 6.44
C GLY A 110 -13.99 -16.72 5.40
N PHE A 111 -14.80 -15.68 5.64
CA PHE A 111 -14.81 -14.48 4.80
C PHE A 111 -13.76 -13.44 5.24
N LEU A 112 -13.28 -13.52 6.50
CA LEU A 112 -12.36 -12.56 7.10
C LEU A 112 -10.89 -12.96 6.97
N VAL A 113 -10.62 -14.25 6.76
CA VAL A 113 -9.29 -14.83 6.52
C VAL A 113 -9.07 -14.99 5.03
#